data_AF-A0A1B1B292-F1
#
_entry.id   AF-A0A1B1B292-F1
#
_cell.length_a   1.000
_cell.length_b   1.000
_cell.length_c   1.000
_cell.angle_alpha   90.00
_cell.angle_beta   90.00
_cell.angle_gamma   90.00
#
_symmetry.space_group_name_H-M   'P 1'
#
loop_
_entity.id
_entity.type
_entity.pdbx_description
1 polymer ?
#
loop_
_entity_poly.entity_id
_entity_poly.type
_entity_poly.pdbx_seq_one_letter_code
_entity_poly.pdbx_strand_id
1 'polypeptide(L)'
;MSREYDFAAADRISRELSRLIAKLDWFIWLRTTRRKALLGTPHSDNWQGAKRREFEKEYARQQAAFAHLRETASTLQASISSATEAAHAAQKKHEG
;
A
#
# COMPACT_ATOMS: atom_id res chain seq x y z
N MET A 1 -4.68 -14.56 -32.37
CA MET A 1 -5.42 -14.99 -31.17
C MET A 1 -5.73 -13.74 -30.36
N SER A 2 -6.99 -13.32 -30.29
CA SER A 2 -7.40 -12.26 -29.36
C SER A 2 -7.24 -12.83 -27.95
N ARG A 3 -6.41 -12.23 -27.10
CA ARG A 3 -6.39 -12.59 -25.68
C ARG A 3 -7.69 -12.05 -25.10
N GLU A 4 -8.66 -12.93 -24.92
CA GLU A 4 -9.88 -12.61 -24.19
C GLU A 4 -9.52 -12.13 -22.78
N TYR A 5 -10.24 -11.12 -22.30
CA TYR A 5 -9.98 -10.53 -21.01
C TYR A 5 -10.37 -11.51 -19.89
N ASP A 6 -9.43 -11.84 -19.00
CA ASP A 6 -9.68 -12.75 -17.87
C ASP A 6 -10.18 -11.97 -16.65
N PHE A 7 -11.52 -11.91 -16.51
CA PHE A 7 -12.19 -11.26 -15.38
C PHE A 7 -11.87 -11.93 -14.03
N ALA A 8 -11.67 -13.25 -14.01
CA ALA A 8 -11.39 -13.97 -12.78
C ALA A 8 -9.97 -13.68 -12.27
N ALA A 9 -9.00 -13.57 -13.18
CA ALA A 9 -7.66 -13.11 -12.86
C ALA A 9 -7.66 -11.65 -12.36
N ALA A 10 -8.40 -10.76 -13.01
CA ALA A 10 -8.52 -9.36 -12.59
C ALA A 10 -9.08 -9.23 -11.16
N ASP A 11 -10.16 -9.94 -10.84
CA ASP A 11 -10.74 -9.96 -9.49
C ASP A 11 -9.75 -10.51 -8.45
N ARG A 12 -9.05 -11.60 -8.77
CA ARG A 12 -8.03 -12.18 -7.88
C ARG A 12 -6.92 -11.18 -7.57
N ILE A 13 -6.37 -10.53 -8.60
CA ILE A 13 -5.29 -9.55 -8.41
C ILE A 13 -5.80 -8.37 -7.59
N SER A 14 -7.01 -7.86 -7.88
CA SER A 14 -7.61 -6.76 -7.10
C SER A 14 -7.76 -7.12 -5.61
N ARG A 15 -8.22 -8.34 -5.29
CA ARG A 15 -8.32 -8.81 -3.90
C ARG A 15 -6.96 -8.88 -3.19
N GLU A 16 -5.93 -9.38 -3.87
CA GLU A 16 -4.59 -9.43 -3.28
C GLU A 16 -4.01 -8.02 -3.07
N LEU A 17 -4.27 -7.09 -3.99
CA LEU A 17 -3.88 -5.68 -3.82
C LEU A 17 -4.59 -5.02 -2.63
N SER A 18 -5.89 -5.26 -2.45
CA SER A 18 -6.62 -4.79 -1.26
C SER A 18 -5.99 -5.30 0.04
N ARG A 19 -5.60 -6.58 0.08
CA ARG A 19 -4.93 -7.16 1.27
C ARG A 19 -3.54 -6.56 1.49
N LEU A 20 -2.79 -6.31 0.41
CA LEU A 20 -1.49 -5.66 0.48
C LEU A 20 -1.61 -4.23 1.03
N ILE A 21 -2.54 -3.44 0.50
CA ILE A 21 -2.82 -2.06 0.96
C ILE A 21 -3.18 -2.07 2.45
N ALA A 22 -4.10 -2.94 2.87
CA ALA A 22 -4.50 -3.05 4.28
C ALA A 22 -3.32 -3.41 5.20
N LYS A 23 -2.44 -4.33 4.77
CA LYS A 23 -1.22 -4.67 5.53
C LYS A 23 -0.25 -3.49 5.61
N LEU A 24 -0.06 -2.75 4.52
CA LEU A 24 0.80 -1.56 4.50
C LEU A 24 0.27 -0.47 5.42
N ASP A 25 -1.04 -0.21 5.40
CA ASP A 25 -1.70 0.72 6.33
C ASP A 25 -1.49 0.30 7.79
N TRP A 26 -1.62 -0.99 8.09
CA TRP A 26 -1.35 -1.52 9.42
C TRP A 26 0.11 -1.33 9.84
N PHE A 27 1.08 -1.57 8.95
CA PHE A 27 2.50 -1.35 9.25
C PHE A 27 2.83 0.11 9.49
N ILE A 28 2.29 1.03 8.68
CA ILE A 28 2.41 2.48 8.85
C ILE A 28 1.88 2.90 10.21
N TRP A 29 0.69 2.41 10.59
CA TRP A 29 0.08 2.67 11.89
C TRP A 29 0.93 2.11 13.04
N LEU A 30 1.33 0.84 12.96
CA LEU A 30 2.12 0.17 14.00
C LEU A 30 3.45 0.89 14.25
N ARG A 31 4.14 1.29 13.19
CA ARG A 31 5.39 2.06 13.27
C ARG A 31 5.17 3.41 13.94
N THR A 32 4.10 4.11 13.57
CA THR A 32 3.73 5.40 14.19
C THR A 32 3.46 5.24 15.69
N THR A 33 2.71 4.21 16.08
CA THR A 33 2.41 3.90 17.49
C THR A 33 3.66 3.54 18.28
N ARG A 34 4.55 2.70 17.73
CA ARG A 34 5.83 2.36 18.36
C ARG A 34 6.73 3.59 18.53
N ARG A 35 6.82 4.46 17.53
CA ARG A 35 7.55 5.73 17.64
C ARG A 35 7.02 6.58 18.80
N LYS A 36 5.70 6.73 18.91
CA LYS A 36 5.06 7.49 20.01
C LYS A 36 5.40 6.88 21.38
N ALA A 37 5.35 5.55 21.52
CA ALA A 37 5.67 4.88 22.78
C ALA A 37 7.15 5.07 23.18
N LEU A 38 8.06 4.96 22.22
CA LEU A 38 9.51 5.09 22.47
C LEU A 38 9.95 6.53 22.77
N LEU A 39 9.37 7.51 22.06
CA LEU A 39 9.76 8.92 22.21
C LEU A 39 8.91 9.70 23.21
N GLY A 40 7.74 9.16 23.59
CA GLY A 40 6.81 9.78 24.52
C GLY A 40 7.10 9.46 26.00
N THR A 41 8.07 8.59 26.29
CA THR A 41 8.47 8.28 27.67
C THR A 41 9.50 9.31 28.17
N PRO A 42 9.17 10.17 29.17
CA PRO A 42 10.00 11.31 29.57
C PRO A 42 11.36 10.97 30.20
N HIS A 43 11.59 9.72 30.59
CA HIS A 43 12.77 9.28 31.35
C HIS A 43 13.67 8.30 30.58
N SER A 44 13.55 8.22 29.26
CA SER A 44 14.40 7.33 28.46
C SER A 44 15.64 8.06 27.95
N ASP A 45 16.73 8.02 28.71
CA ASP A 45 18.05 8.55 28.34
C ASP A 45 18.64 7.90 27.07
N ASN A 46 18.06 6.76 26.66
CA ASN A 46 18.47 6.01 25.47
C ASN A 46 18.11 6.71 24.14
N TRP A 47 17.24 7.72 24.17
CA TRP A 47 16.75 8.43 22.99
C TRP A 47 17.19 9.90 22.93
N GLN A 48 18.43 10.20 23.32
CA GLN A 48 19.01 11.54 23.16
C GLN A 48 20.12 11.56 22.10
N GLY A 49 20.41 12.76 21.57
CA GLY A 49 21.53 13.00 20.67
C GLY A 49 21.50 12.18 19.37
N ALA A 50 22.64 11.59 19.00
CA ALA A 50 22.83 10.89 17.73
C ALA A 50 21.89 9.68 17.55
N LYS A 51 21.62 8.92 18.61
CA LYS A 51 20.75 7.72 18.55
C LYS A 51 19.32 8.07 18.17
N ARG A 52 18.77 9.17 18.71
CA ARG A 52 17.44 9.65 18.34
C ARG A 52 17.39 10.12 16.89
N ARG A 53 18.39 10.86 16.44
CA ARG A 53 18.44 11.34 15.05
C ARG A 53 18.47 10.18 14.06
N GLU A 54 19.28 9.16 14.33
CA GLU A 54 19.35 7.98 13.45
C GLU A 54 18.03 7.21 13.45
N PHE A 55 17.41 7.02 14.62
CA PHE A 55 16.09 6.39 14.71
C PHE A 55 15.01 7.17 13.93
N GLU A 56 14.94 8.49 14.10
CA GLU A 56 13.97 9.34 13.41
C GLU A 56 14.18 9.32 11.89
N LYS A 57 15.46 9.31 11.46
CA LYS A 57 15.83 9.21 10.04
C LYS A 57 15.40 7.88 9.45
N GLU A 58 15.70 6.77 10.11
CA GLU A 58 15.32 5.43 9.65
C GLU A 58 13.80 5.23 9.70
N TYR A 59 13.13 5.77 10.72
CA TYR A 59 11.68 5.82 10.79
C TYR A 59 11.08 6.56 9.58
N ALA A 60 11.58 7.75 9.26
CA ALA A 60 11.11 8.54 8.13
C ALA A 60 11.32 7.79 6.80
N ARG A 61 12.49 7.17 6.62
CA ARG A 61 12.79 6.36 5.44
C ARG A 61 11.82 5.18 5.29
N GLN A 62 11.56 4.46 6.37
CA GLN A 62 10.64 3.32 6.35
C GLN A 62 9.20 3.76 6.09
N GLN A 63 8.76 4.86 6.70
CA GLN A 63 7.42 5.42 6.44
C GLN A 63 7.25 5.82 4.97
N ALA A 64 8.24 6.52 4.40
CA ALA A 64 8.22 6.87 2.99
C ALA A 64 8.17 5.64 2.08
N ALA A 65 8.95 4.60 2.39
CA ALA A 65 8.93 3.36 1.63
C ALA A 65 7.57 2.64 1.68
N PHE A 66 6.95 2.53 2.86
CA PHE A 66 5.62 1.92 2.98
C PHE A 66 4.54 2.76 2.31
N ALA A 67 4.58 4.08 2.43
CA ALA A 67 3.65 4.98 1.76
C ALA A 67 3.75 4.85 0.23
N HIS A 68 4.96 4.82 -0.31
CA HIS A 68 5.19 4.64 -1.75
C HIS A 68 4.70 3.27 -2.25
N LEU A 69 4.95 2.19 -1.50
CA LEU A 69 4.43 0.86 -1.84
C LEU A 69 2.89 0.82 -1.83
N ARG A 70 2.27 1.50 -0.84
CA ARG A 70 0.81 1.59 -0.73
C ARG A 70 0.23 2.35 -1.92
N GLU A 71 0.82 3.49 -2.26
CA GLU A 71 0.42 4.30 -3.42
C GLU A 71 0.54 3.50 -4.71
N THR A 72 1.68 2.84 -4.94
CA THR A 72 1.90 1.99 -6.11
C THR A 72 0.84 0.88 -6.22
N ALA A 73 0.54 0.21 -5.11
CA ALA A 73 -0.49 -0.84 -5.08
C ALA A 73 -1.89 -0.28 -5.40
N SER A 74 -2.24 0.88 -4.85
CA SER A 74 -3.51 1.57 -5.14
C SER A 74 -3.61 1.99 -6.60
N THR A 75 -2.54 2.54 -7.19
CA THR A 75 -2.51 2.91 -8.61
C THR A 75 -2.70 1.68 -9.49
N LEU A 76 -2.01 0.57 -9.19
CA LEU A 76 -2.16 -0.67 -9.94
C LEU A 76 -3.60 -1.21 -9.83
N GLN A 77 -4.20 -1.16 -8.64
CA GLN A 77 -5.58 -1.57 -8.44
C GLN A 77 -6.54 -0.73 -9.28
N ALA A 78 -6.38 0.60 -9.30
CA ALA A 78 -7.18 1.50 -10.13
C ALA A 78 -7.02 1.21 -11.63
N SER A 79 -5.79 0.93 -12.09
CA SER A 79 -5.55 0.53 -13.48
C SER A 79 -6.25 -0.78 -13.85
N ILE A 80 -6.27 -1.77 -12.95
CA ILE A 80 -6.98 -3.03 -13.16
C ILE A 80 -8.48 -2.78 -13.24
N SER A 81 -9.06 -2.00 -12.32
CA SER A 81 -10.48 -1.63 -12.35
C SER A 81 -10.87 -0.97 -13.67
N SER A 82 -10.08 0.01 -14.13
CA SER A 82 -10.33 0.69 -15.41
C SER A 82 -10.26 -0.28 -16.60
N ALA A 83 -9.31 -1.22 -16.60
CA ALA A 83 -9.22 -2.25 -17.63
C ALA A 83 -10.41 -3.22 -17.60
N THR A 84 -10.90 -3.59 -16.42
CA THR A 84 -12.08 -4.44 -16.23
C THR A 84 -13.34 -3.76 -16.75
N GLU A 85 -13.52 -2.47 -16.44
CA GLU A 85 -14.65 -1.67 -16.93
C GLU A 85 -14.64 -1.57 -18.47
N ALA A 86 -13.47 -1.30 -19.06
CA ALA A 86 -13.32 -1.24 -20.51
C ALA A 86 -13.64 -2.60 -21.17
N ALA A 87 -13.22 -3.71 -20.57
CA ALA A 87 -13.53 -5.04 -21.05
C ALA A 87 -15.04 -5.35 -20.99
N HIS A 88 -15.72 -5.02 -19.89
CA HIS A 88 -17.18 -5.15 -19.80
C HIS A 88 -17.91 -4.30 -20.84
N ALA A 89 -17.46 -3.08 -21.08
CA ALA A 89 -18.04 -2.21 -22.11
C ALA A 89 -17.85 -2.77 -23.53
N ALA A 90 -16.71 -3.38 -23.81
CA ALA A 90 -16.45 -4.05 -25.08
C ALA A 90 -17.33 -5.28 -25.27
N GLN A 91 -17.48 -6.12 -24.25
CA GLN A 91 -18.33 -7.32 -24.31
C GLN A 91 -19.80 -6.96 -24.61
N LYS A 92 -20.35 -5.95 -23.92
CA LYS A 92 -21.72 -5.47 -24.15
C LYS A 92 -21.94 -4.94 -25.58
N LYS A 93 -20.92 -4.38 -26.23
CA LYS A 93 -21.01 -3.89 -27.62
C LYS A 93 -20.97 -5.01 -28.66
N HIS A 94 -20.45 -6.18 -28.31
CA HIS A 94 -20.41 -7.34 -29.20
C HIS A 94 -21.66 -8.23 -29.07
N GLU A 95 -22.38 -8.13 -27.95
CA GLU A 95 -23.59 -8.91 -27.66
C GLU A 95 -24.90 -8.21 -28.07
N GLY A 96 -24.85 -6.93 -28.49
CA GLY A 96 -26.01 -6.14 -28.94
C GLY A 96 -25.94 -5.77 -30.41
#